data_AF-A0A345RI23-F1
#
_entry.id   AF-A0A345RI23-F1
#
_cell.length_a   1.000
_cell.length_b   1.000
_cell.length_c   1.000
_cell.angle_alpha   90.00
_cell.angle_beta   90.00
_cell.angle_gamma   90.00
#
_symmetry.space_group_name_H-M   'P 1'
#
loop_
_entity.id
_entity.type
_entity.pdbx_description
1 polymer ?
#
loop_
_entity_poly.entity_id
_entity_poly.type
_entity_poly.pdbx_seq_one_letter_code
_entity_poly.pdbx_strand_id
1 'polypeptide(L)'
;MADYFDQLNYTLGDEDTALEYAILPRHARHVLGIAGCGGRLLPLLAANPLRMTCSDISAPQLAFTRLRLALLEQTDHESFMEFMGYRMESPRARRRSIFQQLILPAADRRWLSGLFQSRHWEAPIYMGAFEQTLKRLAKIAGLFTGKAGRGIFQYGCLEEQTEYYRKRFPLKRWKAVIALLGNAAVLNSLLYKGSFPPNNLGISSRAAYLEIFHRLFTSQVVRESFFLQMLFFGELRYPQGFPLECDPAIFQRAREGLQQCELRIVQADILDCVARETGIDFVSLSDVPSFMPETAGTHVLQRLAPALAENARVVMRGHLHVVQPDCAGFCDITHQYQAEIAREKTQLWRVQVYRRTAAMQVSR
;
A
#
# COMPACT_ATOMS: atom_id res chain seq x y z
N MET A 1 13.65 9.22 14.51
CA MET A 1 12.57 9.32 13.50
C MET A 1 13.03 10.01 12.21
N ALA A 2 13.92 11.02 12.25
CA ALA A 2 14.41 11.76 11.07
C ALA A 2 15.10 10.87 10.00
N ASP A 3 16.11 10.08 10.36
CA ASP A 3 16.92 9.28 9.40
C ASP A 3 16.16 8.20 8.60
N TYR A 4 14.92 7.87 8.97
CA TYR A 4 14.09 6.86 8.30
C TYR A 4 13.34 7.43 7.09
N PHE A 5 12.91 8.67 7.18
CA PHE A 5 12.18 9.35 6.09
C PHE A 5 13.12 9.90 5.02
N ASP A 6 14.43 9.79 5.23
CA ASP A 6 15.48 10.06 4.24
C ASP A 6 15.71 8.91 3.26
N GLN A 7 15.00 7.77 3.41
CA GLN A 7 15.18 6.59 2.58
C GLN A 7 13.90 6.23 1.80
N LEU A 8 14.08 5.57 0.65
CA LEU A 8 12.99 5.02 -0.15
C LEU A 8 12.50 3.70 0.46
N ASN A 9 11.39 3.74 1.20
CA ASN A 9 10.91 2.59 1.97
C ASN A 9 10.08 1.60 1.14
N TYR A 10 9.28 2.12 0.21
CA TYR A 10 8.32 1.35 -0.58
C TYR A 10 8.40 1.79 -2.04
N THR A 11 8.14 0.88 -2.97
CA THR A 11 8.09 1.18 -4.42
C THR A 11 6.99 0.44 -5.16
N LEU A 12 6.67 -0.78 -4.74
CA LEU A 12 5.44 -1.49 -5.12
C LEU A 12 4.29 -1.06 -4.20
N GLY A 13 4.59 -0.92 -2.90
CA GLY A 13 3.59 -0.75 -1.85
C GLY A 13 3.21 -2.08 -1.21
N ASP A 14 2.64 -2.02 -0.02
CA ASP A 14 2.24 -3.14 0.82
C ASP A 14 0.74 -3.15 1.14
N GLU A 15 -0.01 -2.20 0.57
CA GLU A 15 -1.47 -2.06 0.67
C GLU A 15 -2.11 -2.16 -0.71
N ASP A 16 -3.28 -2.80 -0.80
CA ASP A 16 -4.03 -2.89 -2.05
C ASP A 16 -5.03 -1.74 -2.19
N THR A 17 -4.78 -0.90 -3.19
CA THR A 17 -5.56 0.31 -3.49
C THR A 17 -6.95 0.03 -4.04
N ALA A 18 -7.24 -1.21 -4.44
CA ALA A 18 -8.58 -1.58 -4.87
C ALA A 18 -9.64 -1.30 -3.81
N LEU A 19 -9.26 -1.40 -2.53
CA LEU A 19 -10.16 -1.09 -1.42
C LEU A 19 -10.47 0.41 -1.33
N GLU A 20 -9.46 1.27 -1.27
CA GLU A 20 -9.67 2.73 -1.25
C GLU A 20 -10.44 3.20 -2.49
N TYR A 21 -10.17 2.63 -3.67
CA TYR A 21 -10.91 2.95 -4.90
C TYR A 21 -12.39 2.56 -4.81
N ALA A 22 -12.73 1.44 -4.15
CA ALA A 22 -14.11 1.02 -3.94
C ALA A 22 -14.86 1.89 -2.90
N ILE A 23 -14.14 2.41 -1.89
CA ILE A 23 -14.70 3.27 -0.84
C ILE A 23 -14.83 4.72 -1.32
N LEU A 24 -13.98 5.19 -2.24
CA LEU A 24 -13.95 6.56 -2.71
C LEU A 24 -15.22 6.94 -3.50
N PRO A 25 -15.97 8.00 -3.10
CA PRO A 25 -17.05 8.53 -3.94
C PRO A 25 -16.53 9.03 -5.30
N ARG A 26 -17.29 8.76 -6.37
CA ARG A 26 -17.03 9.34 -7.69
C ARG A 26 -17.15 10.86 -7.63
N HIS A 27 -16.28 11.57 -8.32
CA HIS A 27 -16.27 13.04 -8.39
C HIS A 27 -16.17 13.72 -7.02
N ALA A 28 -15.47 13.09 -6.06
CA ALA A 28 -15.14 13.72 -4.79
C ALA A 28 -14.47 15.08 -5.04
N ARG A 29 -14.87 16.12 -4.30
CA ARG A 29 -14.29 17.46 -4.46
C ARG A 29 -12.83 17.45 -4.02
N HIS A 30 -12.52 16.75 -2.93
CA HIS A 30 -11.15 16.67 -2.44
C HIS A 30 -10.84 15.32 -1.81
N VAL A 31 -9.81 14.67 -2.35
CA VAL A 31 -9.18 13.46 -1.84
C VAL A 31 -7.84 13.83 -1.20
N LEU A 32 -7.61 13.39 0.02
CA LEU A 32 -6.32 13.52 0.70
C LEU A 32 -5.80 12.13 1.10
N GLY A 33 -4.50 11.89 0.93
CA GLY A 33 -3.93 10.65 1.46
C GLY A 33 -2.42 10.65 1.57
N ILE A 34 -1.92 9.64 2.29
CA ILE A 34 -0.49 9.37 2.39
C ILE A 34 0.02 8.87 1.03
N ALA A 35 0.98 9.58 0.46
CA ALA A 35 1.50 9.30 -0.87
C ALA A 35 2.21 7.94 -0.91
N GLY A 36 3.10 7.66 0.06
CA GLY A 36 4.01 6.54 -0.03
C GLY A 36 4.75 6.58 -1.37
N CYS A 37 4.69 5.49 -2.13
CA CYS A 37 5.27 5.41 -3.47
C CYS A 37 4.31 5.83 -4.60
N GLY A 38 3.20 6.50 -4.29
CA GLY A 38 2.18 6.96 -5.23
C GLY A 38 1.14 5.91 -5.64
N GLY A 39 1.44 4.62 -5.51
CA GLY A 39 0.56 3.53 -5.98
C GLY A 39 -0.78 3.45 -5.27
N ARG A 40 -0.86 3.99 -4.05
CA ARG A 40 -2.10 4.07 -3.24
C ARG A 40 -3.04 5.19 -3.66
N LEU A 41 -2.53 6.21 -4.34
CA LEU A 41 -3.32 7.39 -4.70
C LEU A 41 -3.51 7.52 -6.21
N LEU A 42 -2.55 7.07 -7.01
CA LEU A 42 -2.62 7.14 -8.47
C LEU A 42 -3.90 6.48 -9.04
N PRO A 43 -4.29 5.24 -8.65
CA PRO A 43 -5.54 4.65 -9.12
C PRO A 43 -6.80 5.43 -8.72
N LEU A 44 -6.76 6.20 -7.64
CA LEU A 44 -7.91 6.97 -7.15
C LEU A 44 -8.28 8.12 -8.10
N LEU A 45 -7.34 8.57 -8.95
CA LEU A 45 -7.63 9.53 -10.02
C LEU A 45 -8.68 9.01 -10.99
N ALA A 46 -8.83 7.68 -11.15
CA ALA A 46 -9.86 7.09 -11.99
C ALA A 46 -11.30 7.29 -11.45
N ALA A 47 -11.45 7.80 -10.22
CA ALA A 47 -12.73 8.26 -9.68
C ALA A 47 -13.02 9.74 -10.00
N ASN A 48 -12.14 10.41 -10.75
CA ASN A 48 -12.23 11.81 -11.20
C ASN A 48 -12.43 12.83 -10.07
N PRO A 49 -11.58 12.86 -9.02
CA PRO A 49 -11.68 13.87 -7.99
C PRO A 49 -11.31 15.27 -8.52
N LEU A 50 -11.96 16.31 -8.04
CA LEU A 50 -11.66 17.69 -8.47
C LEU A 50 -10.29 18.15 -7.95
N ARG A 51 -9.92 17.74 -6.73
CA ARG A 51 -8.62 17.98 -6.11
C ARG A 51 -8.09 16.71 -5.46
N MET A 52 -6.79 16.48 -5.59
CA MET A 52 -6.09 15.43 -4.85
C MET A 52 -4.85 16.00 -4.18
N THR A 53 -4.75 15.83 -2.86
CA THR A 53 -3.55 16.15 -2.10
C THR A 53 -2.84 14.85 -1.70
N CYS A 54 -1.61 14.68 -2.17
CA CYS A 54 -0.72 13.59 -1.77
C CYS A 54 0.28 14.12 -0.75
N SER A 55 0.18 13.66 0.50
CA SER A 55 1.07 14.09 1.58
C SER A 55 2.03 12.97 1.94
N ASP A 56 3.30 13.29 2.18
CA ASP A 56 4.25 12.37 2.82
C ASP A 56 5.35 13.18 3.49
N ILE A 57 5.91 12.67 4.57
CA ILE A 57 7.06 13.33 5.24
C ILE A 57 8.38 13.01 4.55
N SER A 58 8.45 11.94 3.75
CA SER A 58 9.64 11.48 3.05
C SER A 58 9.80 12.10 1.66
N ALA A 59 10.84 12.92 1.48
CA ALA A 59 11.18 13.47 0.16
C ALA A 59 11.47 12.39 -0.90
N PRO A 60 12.21 11.30 -0.63
CA PRO A 60 12.37 10.17 -1.55
C PRO A 60 11.04 9.55 -2.03
N GLN A 61 10.09 9.36 -1.13
CA GLN A 61 8.77 8.81 -1.45
C GLN A 61 7.97 9.76 -2.34
N LEU A 62 8.03 11.07 -2.07
CA LEU A 62 7.41 12.07 -2.92
C LEU A 62 8.06 12.19 -4.30
N ALA A 63 9.39 12.07 -4.39
CA ALA A 63 10.09 12.02 -5.68
C ALA A 63 9.64 10.80 -6.51
N PHE A 64 9.47 9.64 -5.86
CA PHE A 64 8.97 8.43 -6.53
C PHE A 64 7.47 8.54 -6.90
N THR A 65 6.67 9.19 -6.06
CA THR A 65 5.26 9.52 -6.36
C THR A 65 5.16 10.41 -7.61
N ARG A 66 5.97 11.47 -7.69
CA ARG A 66 6.03 12.36 -8.87
C ARG A 66 6.48 11.62 -10.13
N LEU A 67 7.43 10.69 -10.01
CA LEU A 67 7.80 9.82 -11.13
C LEU A 67 6.62 9.00 -11.63
N ARG A 68 5.86 8.36 -10.73
CA ARG A 68 4.70 7.53 -11.09
C ARG A 68 3.60 8.34 -11.77
N LEU A 69 3.36 9.56 -11.29
CA LEU A 69 2.42 10.50 -11.88
C LEU A 69 2.89 11.02 -13.25
N ALA A 70 4.17 11.34 -13.39
CA ALA A 70 4.74 11.73 -14.67
C ALA A 70 4.67 10.60 -15.71
N LEU A 71 4.88 9.34 -15.30
CA LEU A 71 4.67 8.18 -16.18
C LEU A 71 3.20 8.05 -16.59
N LEU A 72 2.26 8.19 -15.65
CA LEU A 72 0.84 8.16 -15.96
C LEU A 72 0.46 9.24 -16.97
N GLU A 73 0.97 10.46 -16.81
CA GLU A 73 0.66 11.61 -17.65
C GLU A 73 1.30 11.52 -19.04
N GLN A 74 2.58 11.15 -19.10
CA GLN A 74 3.44 11.37 -20.28
C GLN A 74 3.73 10.10 -21.08
N THR A 75 3.23 8.94 -20.64
CA THR A 75 3.45 7.66 -21.32
C THR A 75 2.15 6.91 -21.58
N ASP A 76 2.22 5.87 -22.41
CA ASP A 76 1.14 4.90 -22.54
C ASP A 76 1.25 3.82 -21.45
N HIS A 77 0.18 3.05 -21.31
CA HIS A 77 0.10 1.97 -20.31
C HIS A 77 1.23 0.95 -20.47
N GLU A 78 1.59 0.62 -21.70
CA GLU A 78 2.65 -0.34 -22.00
C GLU A 78 4.02 0.16 -21.51
N SER A 79 4.36 1.42 -21.81
CA SER A 79 5.61 2.05 -21.36
C SER A 79 5.64 2.22 -19.83
N PHE A 80 4.50 2.52 -19.20
CA PHE A 80 4.38 2.49 -17.74
C PHE A 80 4.73 1.11 -17.17
N MET A 81 4.13 0.05 -17.72
CA MET A 81 4.34 -1.34 -17.28
C MET A 81 5.79 -1.80 -17.49
N GLU A 82 6.40 -1.43 -18.62
CA GLU A 82 7.81 -1.70 -18.92
C GLU A 82 8.74 -0.96 -17.96
N PHE A 83 8.50 0.34 -17.78
CA PHE A 83 9.31 1.20 -16.93
C PHE A 83 9.30 0.71 -15.49
N MET A 84 8.10 0.56 -14.90
CA MET A 84 7.94 0.11 -13.51
C MET A 84 8.44 -1.32 -13.30
N GLY A 85 8.48 -2.12 -14.36
CA GLY A 85 9.02 -3.47 -14.35
C GLY A 85 8.01 -4.54 -13.91
N TYR A 86 6.73 -4.30 -14.19
CA TYR A 86 5.69 -5.32 -14.14
C TYR A 86 5.87 -6.37 -15.24
N ARG A 87 6.55 -6.01 -16.32
CA ARG A 87 6.95 -6.94 -17.40
C ARG A 87 8.38 -7.41 -17.19
N MET A 88 8.53 -8.69 -16.83
CA MET A 88 9.82 -9.33 -16.52
C MET A 88 10.86 -9.17 -17.63
N GLU A 89 10.41 -9.15 -18.89
CA GLU A 89 11.30 -9.15 -20.07
C GLU A 89 11.72 -7.74 -20.52
N SER A 90 11.29 -6.68 -19.82
CA SER A 90 11.54 -5.31 -20.33
C SER A 90 13.02 -4.95 -20.24
N PRO A 91 13.67 -4.56 -21.35
CA PRO A 91 15.09 -4.25 -21.35
C PRO A 91 15.43 -3.04 -20.47
N ARG A 92 16.55 -3.11 -19.76
CA ARG A 92 17.09 -1.98 -18.96
C ARG A 92 17.28 -0.71 -19.82
N ALA A 93 17.72 -0.88 -21.07
CA ALA A 93 17.86 0.21 -22.03
C ALA A 93 16.53 0.91 -22.34
N ARG A 94 15.42 0.17 -22.42
CA ARG A 94 14.08 0.72 -22.62
C ARG A 94 13.66 1.61 -21.44
N ARG A 95 13.86 1.15 -20.21
CA ARG A 95 13.60 1.95 -18.99
C ARG A 95 14.39 3.25 -18.97
N ARG A 96 15.67 3.19 -19.34
CA ARG A 96 16.54 4.37 -19.43
C ARG A 96 16.02 5.37 -20.47
N SER A 97 15.62 4.88 -21.65
CA SER A 97 15.04 5.72 -22.70
C SER A 97 13.77 6.43 -22.23
N ILE A 98 12.85 5.70 -21.58
CA ILE A 98 11.62 6.29 -21.03
C ILE A 98 11.96 7.38 -20.02
N PHE A 99 12.82 7.09 -19.03
CA PHE A 99 13.22 8.08 -18.02
C PHE A 99 13.84 9.35 -18.61
N GLN A 100 14.66 9.21 -19.67
CA GLN A 100 15.29 10.36 -20.33
C GLN A 100 14.26 11.31 -20.95
N GLN A 101 13.14 10.78 -21.42
CA GLN A 101 12.05 11.54 -22.06
C GLN A 101 11.09 12.19 -21.05
N LEU A 102 10.99 11.67 -19.83
CA LEU A 102 10.06 12.19 -18.81
C LEU A 102 10.41 13.59 -18.32
N ILE A 103 9.47 14.51 -18.38
CA ILE A 103 9.60 15.83 -17.76
C ILE A 103 9.36 15.68 -16.25
N LEU A 104 10.39 16.00 -15.46
CA LEU A 104 10.40 15.90 -14.00
C LEU A 104 11.06 17.14 -13.40
N PRO A 105 10.70 17.55 -12.17
CA PRO A 105 11.45 18.58 -11.45
C PRO A 105 12.94 18.24 -11.39
N ALA A 106 13.81 19.25 -11.55
CA ALA A 106 15.25 19.04 -11.68
C ALA A 106 15.87 18.30 -10.48
N ALA A 107 15.39 18.59 -9.26
CA ALA A 107 15.82 17.92 -8.04
C ALA A 107 15.44 16.43 -8.05
N ASP A 108 14.19 16.11 -8.37
CA ASP A 108 13.70 14.72 -8.45
C ASP A 108 14.43 13.95 -9.54
N ARG A 109 14.60 14.53 -10.74
CA ARG A 109 15.34 13.92 -11.85
C ARG A 109 16.78 13.58 -11.44
N ARG A 110 17.48 14.49 -10.76
CA ARG A 110 18.85 14.25 -10.29
C ARG A 110 18.91 13.09 -9.31
N TRP A 111 18.04 13.11 -8.30
CA TRP A 111 17.99 12.06 -7.28
C TRP A 111 17.61 10.69 -7.87
N LEU A 112 16.53 10.64 -8.67
CA LEU A 112 16.06 9.43 -9.35
C LEU A 112 17.09 8.86 -10.33
N SER A 113 17.80 9.71 -11.07
CA SER A 113 18.87 9.27 -11.95
C SER A 113 19.99 8.58 -11.16
N GLY A 114 20.38 9.14 -10.00
CA GLY A 114 21.36 8.51 -9.12
C GLY A 114 20.88 7.16 -8.61
N LEU A 115 19.63 7.08 -8.15
CA LEU A 115 18.98 5.84 -7.71
C LEU A 115 18.97 4.78 -8.82
N PHE A 116 18.50 5.11 -10.02
CA PHE A 116 18.40 4.13 -11.10
C PHE A 116 19.77 3.68 -11.61
N GLN A 117 20.76 4.57 -11.66
CA GLN A 117 22.13 4.21 -12.00
C GLN A 117 22.73 3.25 -10.96
N SER A 118 22.59 3.55 -9.66
CA SER A 118 23.12 2.70 -8.59
C SER A 118 22.41 1.34 -8.51
N ARG A 119 21.21 1.24 -9.08
CA ARG A 119 20.43 -0.01 -9.20
C ARG A 119 20.50 -0.61 -10.59
N HIS A 120 21.44 -0.16 -11.44
CA HIS A 120 21.65 -0.67 -12.80
C HIS A 120 20.38 -0.72 -13.66
N TRP A 121 19.44 0.21 -13.47
CA TRP A 121 18.17 0.26 -14.20
C TRP A 121 17.33 -1.02 -14.08
N GLU A 122 17.46 -1.73 -12.96
CA GLU A 122 16.54 -2.80 -12.56
C GLU A 122 15.10 -2.31 -12.42
N ALA A 123 14.15 -3.23 -12.25
CA ALA A 123 12.73 -2.90 -12.10
C ALA A 123 12.47 -1.98 -10.87
N PRO A 124 11.92 -0.76 -11.07
CA PRO A 124 11.63 0.20 -10.02
C PRO A 124 10.75 -0.33 -8.88
N ILE A 125 9.75 -1.16 -9.17
CA ILE A 125 8.83 -1.73 -8.17
C ILE A 125 9.51 -2.60 -7.10
N TYR A 126 10.79 -2.91 -7.25
CA TYR A 126 11.52 -3.71 -6.27
C TYR A 126 12.60 -2.92 -5.53
N MET A 127 12.67 -1.60 -5.67
CA MET A 127 13.82 -0.82 -5.16
C MET A 127 13.67 -0.36 -3.72
N GLY A 128 12.46 -0.36 -3.17
CA GLY A 128 12.19 0.06 -1.80
C GLY A 128 12.75 -0.92 -0.76
N ALA A 129 13.02 -0.40 0.44
CA ALA A 129 13.54 -1.19 1.55
C ALA A 129 12.64 -2.40 1.89
N PHE A 130 11.31 -2.21 1.88
CA PHE A 130 10.33 -3.27 2.08
C PHE A 130 10.45 -4.38 1.03
N GLU A 131 10.52 -4.04 -0.26
CA GLU A 131 10.60 -5.05 -1.32
C GLU A 131 11.96 -5.78 -1.31
N GLN A 132 13.05 -5.08 -0.98
CA GLN A 132 14.37 -5.71 -0.77
C GLN A 132 14.38 -6.67 0.41
N THR A 133 13.63 -6.35 1.46
CA THR A 133 13.35 -7.23 2.60
C THR A 133 12.59 -8.48 2.15
N LEU A 134 11.49 -8.35 1.40
CA LEU A 134 10.74 -9.50 0.90
C LEU A 134 11.59 -10.39 -0.03
N LYS A 135 12.44 -9.80 -0.88
CA LYS A 135 13.40 -10.55 -1.71
C LYS A 135 14.35 -11.43 -0.89
N ARG A 136 14.82 -10.95 0.26
CA ARG A 136 15.67 -11.74 1.18
C ARG A 136 14.85 -12.84 1.85
N LEU A 137 13.64 -12.52 2.31
CA LEU A 137 12.73 -13.49 2.91
C LEU A 137 12.32 -14.59 1.94
N ALA A 138 12.15 -14.29 0.66
CA ALA A 138 11.86 -15.29 -0.37
C ALA A 138 12.96 -16.35 -0.50
N LYS A 139 14.23 -15.97 -0.33
CA LYS A 139 15.34 -16.94 -0.28
C LYS A 139 15.21 -17.86 0.94
N ILE A 140 14.87 -17.30 2.10
CA ILE A 140 14.66 -18.06 3.35
C ILE A 140 13.45 -19.00 3.19
N ALA A 141 12.30 -18.48 2.76
CA ALA A 141 11.10 -19.25 2.50
C ALA A 141 11.39 -20.38 1.50
N GLY A 142 12.13 -20.08 0.43
CA GLY A 142 12.57 -21.05 -0.56
C GLY A 142 13.51 -22.13 -0.03
N LEU A 143 14.43 -21.78 0.87
CA LEU A 143 15.34 -22.73 1.52
C LEU A 143 14.58 -23.73 2.42
N PHE A 144 13.62 -23.23 3.20
CA PHE A 144 12.86 -24.06 4.13
C PHE A 144 11.78 -24.88 3.42
N THR A 145 11.01 -24.26 2.52
CA THR A 145 9.81 -24.89 1.93
C THR A 145 10.06 -25.50 0.54
N GLY A 146 11.12 -25.09 -0.16
CA GLY A 146 11.51 -25.64 -1.45
C GLY A 146 10.42 -25.52 -2.53
N LYS A 147 10.41 -26.49 -3.45
CA LYS A 147 9.39 -26.58 -4.51
C LYS A 147 7.98 -26.79 -3.93
N ALA A 148 7.86 -27.51 -2.82
CA ALA A 148 6.57 -27.79 -2.19
C ALA A 148 5.90 -26.51 -1.64
N GLY A 149 6.68 -25.57 -1.10
CA GLY A 149 6.13 -24.27 -0.69
C GLY A 149 5.62 -23.45 -1.87
N ARG A 150 6.38 -23.41 -2.97
CA ARG A 150 5.97 -22.69 -4.19
C ARG A 150 4.87 -23.39 -5.00
N GLY A 151 4.66 -24.69 -4.78
CA GLY A 151 3.64 -25.48 -5.48
C GLY A 151 2.22 -24.97 -5.29
N ILE A 152 1.93 -24.27 -4.18
CA ILE A 152 0.61 -23.68 -3.92
C ILE A 152 0.20 -22.65 -4.99
N PHE A 153 1.16 -21.98 -5.65
CA PHE A 153 0.88 -21.02 -6.73
C PHE A 153 0.47 -21.67 -8.06
N GLN A 154 0.52 -23.00 -8.17
CA GLN A 154 0.10 -23.72 -9.38
C GLN A 154 -1.42 -23.82 -9.51
N TYR A 155 -2.17 -23.58 -8.42
CA TYR A 155 -3.63 -23.74 -8.36
C TYR A 155 -4.38 -22.43 -8.61
N GLY A 156 -5.36 -22.48 -9.52
CA GLY A 156 -6.08 -21.31 -10.04
C GLY A 156 -7.40 -21.04 -9.34
N CYS A 157 -7.88 -21.99 -8.54
CA CYS A 157 -9.08 -21.88 -7.72
C CYS A 157 -8.78 -22.21 -6.26
N LEU A 158 -9.66 -21.75 -5.38
CA LEU A 158 -9.47 -21.81 -3.95
C LEU A 158 -9.59 -23.24 -3.40
N GLU A 159 -10.44 -24.06 -4.03
CA GLU A 159 -10.72 -25.43 -3.63
C GLU A 159 -9.47 -26.31 -3.75
N GLU A 160 -8.86 -26.36 -4.94
CA GLU A 160 -7.63 -27.14 -5.20
C GLU A 160 -6.45 -26.61 -4.37
N GLN A 161 -6.34 -25.28 -4.24
CA GLN A 161 -5.33 -24.64 -3.41
C GLN A 161 -5.45 -25.06 -1.95
N THR A 162 -6.67 -25.03 -1.40
CA THR A 162 -6.94 -25.41 -0.01
C THR A 162 -6.66 -26.89 0.22
N GLU A 163 -6.99 -27.75 -0.74
CA GLU A 163 -6.63 -29.16 -0.69
C GLU A 163 -5.11 -29.36 -0.69
N TYR A 164 -4.37 -28.65 -1.56
CA TYR A 164 -2.92 -28.68 -1.57
C TYR A 164 -2.32 -28.18 -0.24
N TYR A 165 -2.85 -27.07 0.27
CA TYR A 165 -2.43 -26.49 1.54
C TYR A 165 -2.60 -27.49 2.70
N ARG A 166 -3.70 -28.23 2.72
CA ARG A 166 -3.98 -29.26 3.74
C ARG A 166 -3.12 -30.52 3.59
N LYS A 167 -2.96 -31.02 2.36
CA LYS A 167 -2.40 -32.36 2.11
C LYS A 167 -0.90 -32.37 1.78
N ARG A 168 -0.37 -31.33 1.14
CA ARG A 168 0.96 -31.34 0.50
C ARG A 168 1.86 -30.18 0.88
N PHE A 169 1.30 -29.04 1.27
CA PHE A 169 2.11 -27.87 1.65
C PHE A 169 2.97 -28.18 2.89
N PRO A 170 4.24 -27.75 2.93
CA PRO A 170 5.18 -28.11 4.00
C PRO A 170 4.94 -27.29 5.27
N LEU A 171 3.77 -27.47 5.91
CA LEU A 171 3.29 -26.69 7.06
C LEU A 171 4.29 -26.58 8.21
N LYS A 172 4.97 -27.68 8.56
CA LYS A 172 5.97 -27.67 9.65
C LYS A 172 7.15 -26.75 9.32
N ARG A 173 7.63 -26.78 8.08
CA ARG A 173 8.74 -25.93 7.62
C ARG A 173 8.29 -24.49 7.47
N TRP A 174 7.06 -24.26 7.02
CA TRP A 174 6.45 -22.94 6.97
C TRP A 174 6.29 -22.31 8.36
N LYS A 175 5.86 -23.08 9.36
CA LYS A 175 5.81 -22.61 10.76
C LYS A 175 7.19 -22.21 11.30
N ALA A 176 8.27 -22.82 10.82
CA ALA A 176 9.64 -22.41 11.16
C ALA A 176 10.00 -21.08 10.48
N VAL A 177 9.61 -20.87 9.22
CA VAL A 177 9.75 -19.57 8.53
C VAL A 177 9.00 -18.48 9.31
N ILE A 178 7.75 -18.71 9.70
CA ILE A 178 6.98 -17.75 10.51
C ILE A 178 7.62 -17.53 11.89
N ALA A 179 8.19 -18.55 12.52
CA ALA A 179 8.90 -18.36 13.79
C ALA A 179 10.12 -17.43 13.65
N LEU A 180 10.82 -17.49 12.52
CA LEU A 180 11.90 -16.54 12.21
C LEU A 180 11.36 -15.13 11.97
N LEU A 181 10.27 -15.00 11.20
CA LEU A 181 9.63 -13.71 10.94
C LEU A 181 9.06 -13.06 12.20
N GLY A 182 8.39 -13.84 13.04
CA GLY A 182 7.73 -13.38 14.26
C GLY A 182 8.70 -13.03 15.40
N ASN A 183 10.01 -13.20 15.20
CA ASN A 183 11.01 -12.74 16.16
C ASN A 183 11.21 -11.22 16.00
N ALA A 184 11.04 -10.48 17.11
CA ALA A 184 11.13 -9.03 17.15
C ALA A 184 12.42 -8.47 16.53
N ALA A 185 13.56 -9.19 16.60
CA ALA A 185 14.80 -8.75 15.98
C ALA A 185 14.73 -8.71 14.44
N VAL A 186 14.02 -9.67 13.84
CA VAL A 186 13.82 -9.75 12.38
C VAL A 186 12.84 -8.67 11.95
N LEU A 187 11.71 -8.48 12.64
CA LEU A 187 10.75 -7.40 12.35
C LEU A 187 11.36 -5.99 12.56
N ASN A 188 12.11 -5.78 13.64
CA ASN A 188 12.78 -4.52 13.94
C ASN A 188 13.84 -4.15 12.89
N SER A 189 14.52 -5.15 12.32
CA SER A 189 15.53 -4.96 11.28
C SER A 189 14.93 -4.77 9.88
N LEU A 190 13.75 -5.32 9.61
CA LEU A 190 13.29 -5.49 8.24
C LEU A 190 12.57 -4.27 7.68
N LEU A 191 11.93 -3.44 8.51
CA LEU A 191 11.02 -2.41 8.00
C LEU A 191 11.16 -1.01 8.63
N TYR A 192 11.61 -0.88 9.89
CA TYR A 192 11.51 0.41 10.63
C TYR A 192 12.64 0.69 11.64
N LYS A 193 13.86 0.12 11.47
CA LYS A 193 15.04 0.35 12.35
C LYS A 193 14.68 0.41 13.86
N GLY A 194 13.79 -0.46 14.34
CA GLY A 194 13.41 -0.55 15.75
C GLY A 194 12.26 0.34 16.26
N SER A 195 11.47 1.00 15.40
CA SER A 195 10.29 1.78 15.82
C SER A 195 8.95 1.18 15.35
N PHE A 196 8.84 -0.15 15.26
CA PHE A 196 7.55 -0.76 14.94
C PHE A 196 6.60 -0.61 16.13
N PRO A 197 5.32 -0.25 15.89
CA PRO A 197 4.33 -0.15 16.96
C PRO A 197 4.23 -1.47 17.74
N PRO A 198 4.12 -1.43 19.08
CA PRO A 198 3.98 -2.66 19.86
C PRO A 198 2.69 -3.37 19.47
N ASN A 199 2.75 -4.69 19.33
CA ASN A 199 1.56 -5.48 19.03
C ASN A 199 0.52 -5.33 20.17
N ASN A 200 -0.70 -4.92 19.82
CA ASN A 200 -1.80 -4.71 20.77
C ASN A 200 -3.00 -5.65 20.53
N LEU A 201 -2.85 -6.71 19.74
CA LEU A 201 -3.93 -7.65 19.40
C LEU A 201 -4.31 -8.62 20.54
N GLY A 202 -3.63 -8.56 21.69
CA GLY A 202 -3.83 -9.51 22.80
C GLY A 202 -3.28 -10.93 22.54
N ILE A 203 -2.58 -11.13 21.41
CA ILE A 203 -1.92 -12.39 21.06
C ILE A 203 -0.47 -12.13 20.64
N SER A 204 0.40 -13.14 20.76
CA SER A 204 1.79 -13.03 20.29
C SER A 204 1.85 -12.73 18.79
N SER A 205 2.87 -11.98 18.35
CA SER A 205 3.05 -11.65 16.92
C SER A 205 3.19 -12.91 16.07
N ARG A 206 3.83 -13.96 16.61
CA ARG A 206 3.89 -15.28 15.95
C ARG A 206 2.51 -15.88 15.74
N ALA A 207 1.62 -15.83 16.73
CA ALA A 207 0.25 -16.33 16.60
C ALA A 207 -0.53 -15.51 15.57
N ALA A 208 -0.40 -14.18 15.60
CA ALA A 208 -1.03 -13.30 14.62
C ALA A 208 -0.59 -13.62 13.18
N TYR A 209 0.72 -13.79 12.93
CA TYR A 209 1.21 -14.17 11.61
C TYR A 209 0.76 -15.56 11.16
N LEU A 210 0.68 -16.54 12.08
CA LEU A 210 0.12 -17.85 11.75
C LEU A 210 -1.33 -17.75 11.28
N GLU A 211 -2.14 -16.91 11.93
CA GLU A 211 -3.53 -16.66 11.55
C GLU A 211 -3.64 -15.92 10.21
N ILE A 212 -2.86 -14.84 10.02
CA ILE A 212 -2.82 -14.06 8.77
C ILE A 212 -2.46 -14.97 7.59
N PHE A 213 -1.38 -15.77 7.70
CA PHE A 213 -0.97 -16.66 6.62
C PHE A 213 -1.94 -17.83 6.42
N HIS A 214 -2.57 -18.32 7.48
CA HIS A 214 -3.64 -19.31 7.32
C HIS A 214 -4.78 -18.76 6.48
N ARG A 215 -5.30 -17.58 6.83
CA ARG A 215 -6.34 -16.87 6.06
C ARG A 215 -5.90 -16.64 4.61
N LEU A 216 -4.71 -16.09 4.41
CA LEU A 216 -4.14 -15.84 3.08
C LEU A 216 -4.11 -17.07 2.17
N PHE A 217 -3.89 -18.26 2.72
CA PHE A 217 -3.85 -19.51 1.95
C PHE A 217 -5.22 -20.18 1.78
N THR A 218 -6.25 -19.75 2.50
CA THR A 218 -7.58 -20.40 2.52
C THR A 218 -8.75 -19.49 2.16
N SER A 219 -8.55 -18.17 2.04
CA SER A 219 -9.61 -17.22 1.68
C SER A 219 -9.44 -16.52 0.33
N GLN A 220 -8.27 -16.66 -0.31
CA GLN A 220 -8.01 -16.11 -1.64
C GLN A 220 -7.03 -16.99 -2.42
N VAL A 221 -7.01 -16.84 -3.75
CA VAL A 221 -6.04 -17.54 -4.59
C VAL A 221 -4.67 -16.86 -4.45
N VAL A 222 -3.65 -17.59 -3.99
CA VAL A 222 -2.35 -17.02 -3.61
C VAL A 222 -1.62 -16.30 -4.74
N ARG A 223 -1.86 -16.69 -5.99
CA ARG A 223 -1.28 -16.05 -7.18
C ARG A 223 -1.80 -14.62 -7.38
N GLU A 224 -2.94 -14.29 -6.79
CA GLU A 224 -3.55 -12.95 -6.85
C GLU A 224 -2.97 -12.01 -5.78
N SER A 225 -2.17 -12.52 -4.85
CA SER A 225 -1.52 -11.71 -3.83
C SER A 225 -0.11 -11.30 -4.26
N PHE A 226 0.10 -10.04 -4.63
CA PHE A 226 1.46 -9.54 -4.89
C PHE A 226 2.38 -9.65 -3.67
N PHE A 227 1.82 -9.54 -2.45
CA PHE A 227 2.56 -9.76 -1.23
C PHE A 227 3.10 -11.19 -1.13
N LEU A 228 2.25 -12.21 -1.32
CA LEU A 228 2.68 -13.61 -1.29
C LEU A 228 3.64 -13.93 -2.43
N GLN A 229 3.43 -13.38 -3.63
CA GLN A 229 4.37 -13.56 -4.72
C GLN A 229 5.77 -13.02 -4.35
N MET A 230 5.84 -11.80 -3.81
CA MET A 230 7.09 -11.23 -3.31
C MET A 230 7.71 -12.06 -2.18
N LEU A 231 6.89 -12.60 -1.26
CA LEU A 231 7.38 -13.40 -0.14
C LEU A 231 7.90 -14.79 -0.56
N PHE A 232 7.40 -15.38 -1.65
CA PHE A 232 7.80 -16.72 -2.11
C PHE A 232 8.81 -16.72 -3.26
N PHE A 233 8.78 -15.68 -4.10
CA PHE A 233 9.62 -15.58 -5.29
C PHE A 233 10.59 -14.39 -5.26
N GLY A 234 10.31 -13.36 -4.46
CA GLY A 234 11.05 -12.09 -4.49
C GLY A 234 10.72 -11.22 -5.70
N GLU A 235 9.72 -11.60 -6.48
CA GLU A 235 9.28 -10.94 -7.71
C GLU A 235 7.81 -11.28 -7.98
N LEU A 236 7.19 -10.53 -8.90
CA LEU A 236 5.84 -10.81 -9.37
C LEU A 236 5.93 -11.68 -10.62
N ARG A 237 5.37 -12.89 -10.56
CA ARG A 237 5.36 -13.89 -11.65
C ARG A 237 3.99 -14.07 -12.29
N TYR A 238 2.94 -13.74 -11.55
CA TYR A 238 1.55 -13.95 -11.92
C TYR A 238 0.85 -12.59 -12.07
N PRO A 239 0.49 -12.18 -13.30
CA PRO A 239 -0.12 -10.89 -13.57
C PRO A 239 -1.43 -10.63 -12.81
N GLN A 240 -2.14 -11.69 -12.40
CA GLN A 240 -3.37 -11.59 -11.60
C GLN A 240 -3.14 -10.84 -10.28
N GLY A 241 -1.92 -10.93 -9.74
CA GLY A 241 -1.55 -10.21 -8.52
C GLY A 241 -1.14 -8.77 -8.72
N PHE A 242 -1.05 -8.25 -9.95
CA PHE A 242 -0.61 -6.88 -10.16
C PHE A 242 -1.52 -5.85 -9.47
N PRO A 243 -0.98 -4.75 -8.93
CA PRO A 243 -1.77 -3.68 -8.33
C PRO A 243 -2.75 -3.04 -9.31
N LEU A 244 -3.74 -2.34 -8.77
CA LEU A 244 -4.84 -1.77 -9.56
C LEU A 244 -4.40 -0.83 -10.70
N GLU A 245 -3.30 -0.09 -10.53
CA GLU A 245 -2.74 0.78 -11.58
C GLU A 245 -2.27 0.03 -12.83
N CYS A 246 -2.05 -1.28 -12.75
CA CYS A 246 -1.68 -2.10 -13.90
C CYS A 246 -2.88 -2.45 -14.78
N ASP A 247 -4.12 -2.23 -14.31
CA ASP A 247 -5.31 -2.42 -15.13
C ASP A 247 -5.38 -1.32 -16.20
N PRO A 248 -5.46 -1.66 -17.50
CA PRO A 248 -5.41 -0.68 -18.58
C PRO A 248 -6.59 0.31 -18.55
N ALA A 249 -7.77 -0.13 -18.10
CA ALA A 249 -8.94 0.74 -18.02
C ALA A 249 -8.84 1.70 -16.82
N ILE A 250 -8.26 1.26 -15.69
CA ILE A 250 -7.93 2.12 -14.56
C ILE A 250 -6.84 3.12 -14.97
N PHE A 251 -5.77 2.66 -15.61
CA PHE A 251 -4.68 3.52 -16.07
C PHE A 251 -5.22 4.64 -16.96
N GLN A 252 -6.04 4.30 -17.96
CA GLN A 252 -6.61 5.29 -18.86
C GLN A 252 -7.50 6.30 -18.12
N ARG A 253 -8.42 5.84 -17.26
CA ARG A 253 -9.28 6.73 -16.47
C ARG A 253 -8.49 7.58 -15.48
N ALA A 254 -7.44 7.03 -14.87
CA ALA A 254 -6.58 7.78 -13.95
C ALA A 254 -5.83 8.87 -14.69
N ARG A 255 -5.36 8.61 -15.92
CA ARG A 255 -4.71 9.60 -16.78
C ARG A 255 -5.67 10.73 -17.17
N GLU A 256 -6.90 10.39 -17.55
CA GLU A 256 -7.95 11.38 -17.83
C GLU A 256 -8.31 12.20 -16.60
N GLY A 257 -8.50 11.53 -15.44
CA GLY A 257 -8.77 12.19 -14.17
C GLY A 257 -7.65 13.13 -13.74
N LEU A 258 -6.39 12.76 -13.97
CA LEU A 258 -5.23 13.60 -13.68
C LEU A 258 -5.27 14.94 -14.44
N GLN A 259 -5.72 14.94 -15.70
CA GLN A 259 -5.80 16.17 -16.52
C GLN A 259 -6.83 17.17 -16.00
N GLN A 260 -7.83 16.70 -15.24
CA GLN A 260 -8.92 17.51 -14.69
C GLN A 260 -8.76 17.79 -13.19
N CYS A 261 -7.81 17.12 -12.54
CA CYS A 261 -7.62 17.18 -11.10
C CYS A 261 -6.62 18.29 -10.74
N GLU A 262 -6.97 19.13 -9.77
CA GLU A 262 -5.99 19.96 -9.07
C GLU A 262 -5.13 19.06 -8.17
N LEU A 263 -3.98 18.64 -8.68
CA LEU A 263 -3.05 17.79 -7.95
C LEU A 263 -2.07 18.63 -7.10
N ARG A 264 -1.99 18.32 -5.80
CA ARG A 264 -1.01 18.89 -4.86
C ARG A 264 -0.17 17.79 -4.24
N ILE A 265 1.15 17.94 -4.27
CA ILE A 265 2.09 17.01 -3.62
C ILE A 265 2.86 17.76 -2.55
N VAL A 266 2.61 17.43 -1.29
CA VAL A 266 3.06 18.20 -0.13
C VAL A 266 3.99 17.36 0.74
N GLN A 267 5.17 17.91 1.06
CA GLN A 267 6.06 17.31 2.04
C GLN A 267 5.70 17.76 3.45
N ALA A 268 4.81 17.04 4.10
CA ALA A 268 4.36 17.32 5.46
C ALA A 268 3.69 16.09 6.09
N ASP A 269 3.50 16.15 7.41
CA ASP A 269 2.59 15.25 8.11
C ASP A 269 1.17 15.46 7.57
N ILE A 270 0.42 14.37 7.40
CA ILE A 270 -0.93 14.45 6.85
C ILE A 270 -1.87 15.26 7.74
N LEU A 271 -1.73 15.20 9.07
CA LEU A 271 -2.57 15.96 9.98
C LEU A 271 -2.25 17.46 9.92
N ASP A 272 -1.01 17.83 9.62
CA ASP A 272 -0.62 19.22 9.37
C ASP A 272 -1.17 19.74 8.03
N CYS A 273 -1.24 18.87 7.01
CA CYS A 273 -1.92 19.18 5.75
C CYS A 273 -3.42 19.41 5.95
N VAL A 274 -4.08 18.52 6.70
CA VAL A 274 -5.52 18.60 6.97
C VAL A 274 -5.89 19.92 7.64
N ALA A 275 -5.08 20.39 8.59
CA ALA A 275 -5.32 21.63 9.33
C ALA A 275 -5.39 22.90 8.44
N ARG A 276 -4.97 22.82 7.17
CA ARG A 276 -4.93 23.93 6.22
C ARG A 276 -5.97 23.80 5.10
N GLU A 277 -6.78 22.76 5.13
CA GLU A 277 -7.74 22.42 4.08
C GLU A 277 -9.17 22.42 4.65
N THR A 278 -10.17 22.49 3.77
CA THR A 278 -11.58 22.38 4.15
C THR A 278 -12.36 21.62 3.08
N GLY A 279 -13.46 20.99 3.46
CA GLY A 279 -14.33 20.28 2.52
C GLY A 279 -13.73 19.00 1.94
N ILE A 280 -12.86 18.31 2.71
CA ILE A 280 -12.27 17.03 2.30
C ILE A 280 -13.34 15.95 2.33
N ASP A 281 -13.57 15.26 1.22
CA ASP A 281 -14.61 14.21 1.12
C ASP A 281 -14.04 12.80 1.36
N PHE A 282 -12.73 12.60 1.20
CA PHE A 282 -12.08 11.32 1.42
C PHE A 282 -10.65 11.46 1.96
N VAL A 283 -10.32 10.68 2.99
CA VAL A 283 -8.98 10.60 3.58
C VAL A 283 -8.49 9.16 3.65
N SER A 284 -7.31 8.85 3.10
CA SER A 284 -6.61 7.57 3.30
C SER A 284 -5.36 7.75 4.17
N LEU A 285 -5.42 7.26 5.41
CA LEU A 285 -4.38 7.44 6.42
C LEU A 285 -3.28 6.38 6.41
N SER A 286 -3.44 5.26 5.68
CA SER A 286 -2.53 4.11 5.81
C SER A 286 -2.46 3.64 7.27
N ASP A 287 -1.33 3.04 7.67
CA ASP A 287 -1.02 2.62 9.05
C ASP A 287 -0.43 3.74 9.91
N VAL A 288 -0.41 4.99 9.42
CA VAL A 288 0.16 6.15 10.14
C VAL A 288 -0.35 6.28 11.59
N PRO A 289 -1.66 6.10 11.88
CA PRO A 289 -2.15 6.21 13.25
C PRO A 289 -1.45 5.28 14.25
N SER A 290 -1.03 4.09 13.82
CA SER A 290 -0.35 3.11 14.68
C SER A 290 1.02 3.57 15.16
N PHE A 291 1.64 4.54 14.47
CA PHE A 291 2.95 5.11 14.83
C PHE A 291 2.83 6.36 15.71
N MET A 292 1.62 6.84 15.95
CA MET A 292 1.38 8.00 16.79
C MET A 292 1.45 7.62 18.27
N PRO A 293 1.81 8.57 19.17
CA PRO A 293 1.53 8.40 20.59
C PRO A 293 0.05 8.06 20.81
N GLU A 294 -0.25 7.21 21.80
CA GLU A 294 -1.60 6.69 22.06
C GLU A 294 -2.68 7.78 22.06
N THR A 295 -2.44 8.88 22.78
CA THR A 295 -3.37 10.01 22.85
C THR A 295 -3.62 10.66 21.48
N ALA A 296 -2.57 10.84 20.68
CA ALA A 296 -2.68 11.40 19.33
C ALA A 296 -3.39 10.44 18.36
N GLY A 297 -3.13 9.13 18.47
CA GLY A 297 -3.82 8.09 17.71
C GLY A 297 -5.32 8.06 18.04
N THR A 298 -5.69 8.07 19.32
CA THR A 298 -7.09 8.09 19.76
C THR A 298 -7.84 9.33 19.24
N HIS A 299 -7.18 10.49 19.18
CA HIS A 299 -7.79 11.73 18.68
C HIS A 299 -7.63 11.94 17.17
N VAL A 300 -7.15 10.97 16.39
CA VAL A 300 -6.89 11.15 14.95
C VAL A 300 -8.12 11.64 14.20
N LEU A 301 -9.30 11.04 14.43
CA LEU A 301 -10.55 11.46 13.79
C LEU A 301 -10.97 12.88 14.21
N GLN A 302 -10.77 13.22 15.49
CA GLN A 302 -11.09 14.55 16.01
C GLN A 302 -10.19 15.64 15.41
N ARG A 303 -8.92 15.31 15.12
CA ARG A 303 -8.00 16.22 14.41
C ARG A 303 -8.37 16.40 12.94
N LEU A 304 -8.98 15.39 12.31
CA LEU A 304 -9.47 15.51 10.93
C LEU A 304 -10.78 16.30 10.82
N ALA A 305 -11.67 16.11 11.80
CA ALA A 305 -13.07 16.56 11.74
C ALA A 305 -13.31 18.01 11.29
N PRO A 306 -12.51 19.02 11.68
CA PRO A 306 -12.73 20.41 11.27
C PRO A 306 -12.59 20.66 9.76
N ALA A 307 -11.79 19.84 9.07
CA ALA A 307 -11.52 19.98 7.64
C ALA A 307 -12.41 19.09 6.77
N LEU A 308 -13.05 18.08 7.36
CA LEU A 308 -13.87 17.12 6.63
C LEU A 308 -15.21 17.71 6.22
N ALA A 309 -15.65 17.35 5.03
CA ALA A 309 -17.03 17.57 4.59
C ALA A 309 -18.01 16.67 5.38
N GLU A 310 -19.30 17.02 5.30
CA GLU A 310 -20.35 16.10 5.72
C GLU A 310 -20.27 14.81 4.87
N ASN A 311 -20.47 13.64 5.50
CA ASN A 311 -20.36 12.32 4.88
C ASN A 311 -18.96 11.96 4.35
N ALA A 312 -17.93 12.76 4.67
CA ALA A 312 -16.56 12.42 4.31
C ALA A 312 -16.16 11.04 4.87
N ARG A 313 -15.41 10.28 4.07
CA ARG A 313 -14.96 8.93 4.44
C ARG A 313 -13.49 8.94 4.82
N VAL A 314 -13.15 8.29 5.92
CA VAL A 314 -11.77 8.13 6.40
C VAL A 314 -11.45 6.64 6.43
N VAL A 315 -10.37 6.25 5.76
CA VAL A 315 -9.84 4.88 5.76
C VAL A 315 -8.55 4.84 6.58
N MET A 316 -8.55 4.01 7.61
CA MET A 316 -7.41 3.72 8.48
C MET A 316 -7.03 2.26 8.35
N ARG A 317 -5.74 1.98 8.50
CA ARG A 317 -5.20 0.62 8.52
C ARG A 317 -4.39 0.42 9.80
N GLY A 318 -4.32 -0.84 10.22
CA GLY A 318 -3.55 -1.31 11.39
C GLY A 318 -2.98 -2.69 11.09
N HIS A 319 -1.68 -2.92 11.29
CA HIS A 319 -1.12 -4.27 11.10
C HIS A 319 -1.30 -5.16 12.34
N LEU A 320 -0.35 -5.09 13.27
CA LEU A 320 -0.40 -5.74 14.58
C LEU A 320 -0.69 -4.76 15.71
N HIS A 321 -0.70 -3.47 15.40
CA HIS A 321 -1.19 -2.42 16.28
C HIS A 321 -2.41 -1.82 15.59
N VAL A 322 -3.54 -1.78 16.30
CA VAL A 322 -4.79 -1.20 15.78
C VAL A 322 -5.22 -0.12 16.74
N VAL A 323 -5.34 1.11 16.23
CA VAL A 323 -5.83 2.25 17.00
C VAL A 323 -7.34 2.15 17.17
N GLN A 324 -7.83 2.47 18.35
CA GLN A 324 -9.26 2.65 18.63
C GLN A 324 -9.53 4.15 18.76
N PRO A 325 -9.92 4.84 17.66
CA PRO A 325 -10.10 6.29 17.70
C PRO A 325 -11.40 6.68 18.42
N ASP A 326 -11.40 7.87 19.00
CA ASP A 326 -12.61 8.56 19.46
C ASP A 326 -13.51 8.86 18.25
N CYS A 327 -14.65 8.17 18.21
CA CYS A 327 -15.61 8.23 17.13
C CYS A 327 -16.69 9.30 17.32
N ALA A 328 -16.57 10.22 18.29
CA ALA A 328 -17.52 11.32 18.44
C ALA A 328 -17.67 12.11 17.12
N GLY A 329 -18.89 12.16 16.57
CA GLY A 329 -19.15 12.79 15.27
C GLY A 329 -18.80 11.92 14.05
N PHE A 330 -18.55 10.62 14.23
CA PHE A 330 -18.30 9.67 13.17
C PHE A 330 -19.15 8.41 13.35
N CYS A 331 -19.47 7.74 12.25
CA CYS A 331 -20.00 6.37 12.26
C CYS A 331 -18.93 5.42 11.74
N ASP A 332 -18.70 4.32 12.44
CA ASP A 332 -17.98 3.18 11.90
C ASP A 332 -18.85 2.48 10.85
N ILE A 333 -18.39 2.53 9.60
CA ILE A 333 -19.04 1.91 8.45
C ILE A 333 -18.18 0.79 7.85
N THR A 334 -17.19 0.28 8.58
CA THR A 334 -16.30 -0.81 8.14
C THR A 334 -17.09 -2.04 7.69
N HIS A 335 -18.20 -2.35 8.38
CA HIS A 335 -19.08 -3.47 8.03
C HIS A 335 -19.67 -3.38 6.61
N GLN A 336 -19.78 -2.18 6.04
CA GLN A 336 -20.32 -1.97 4.68
C GLN A 336 -19.34 -2.40 3.59
N TYR A 337 -18.06 -2.55 3.92
CA TYR A 337 -16.98 -2.86 2.97
C TYR A 337 -16.33 -4.23 3.24
N GLN A 338 -17.00 -5.13 3.98
CA GLN A 338 -16.42 -6.42 4.35
C GLN A 338 -16.09 -7.29 3.13
N ALA A 339 -16.88 -7.22 2.07
CA ALA A 339 -16.64 -7.97 0.84
C ALA A 339 -15.38 -7.45 0.12
N GLU A 340 -15.20 -6.14 0.05
CA GLU A 340 -14.03 -5.47 -0.52
C GLU A 340 -12.78 -5.72 0.32
N ILE A 341 -12.89 -5.62 1.65
CA ILE A 341 -11.80 -5.94 2.59
C ILE A 341 -11.39 -7.40 2.42
N ALA A 342 -12.32 -8.34 2.30
CA ALA A 342 -12.00 -9.77 2.11
C ALA A 342 -11.33 -10.08 0.76
N ARG A 343 -11.47 -9.19 -0.24
CA ARG A 343 -10.84 -9.30 -1.56
C ARG A 343 -9.48 -8.60 -1.65
N GLU A 344 -9.05 -7.90 -0.60
CA GLU A 344 -7.78 -7.20 -0.58
C GLU A 344 -6.63 -8.16 -0.88
N LYS A 345 -5.79 -7.88 -1.88
CA LYS A 345 -4.73 -8.80 -2.32
C LYS A 345 -3.67 -9.08 -1.26
N THR A 346 -3.49 -8.20 -0.27
CA THR A 346 -2.46 -8.35 0.76
C THR A 346 -2.98 -9.03 2.03
N GLN A 347 -4.24 -8.79 2.43
CA GLN A 347 -4.85 -9.26 3.69
C GLN A 347 -3.96 -9.07 4.93
N LEU A 348 -3.00 -8.16 4.89
CA LEU A 348 -2.07 -7.89 6.01
C LEU A 348 -2.67 -6.92 7.01
N TRP A 349 -3.62 -6.10 6.57
CA TRP A 349 -4.11 -4.95 7.30
C TRP A 349 -5.47 -5.22 7.89
N ARG A 350 -5.67 -4.75 9.11
CA ARG A 350 -6.99 -4.54 9.70
C ARG A 350 -7.43 -3.15 9.25
N VAL A 351 -8.53 -3.10 8.52
CA VAL A 351 -9.07 -1.86 7.95
C VAL A 351 -10.19 -1.34 8.82
N GLN A 352 -10.20 -0.03 9.06
CA GLN A 352 -11.29 0.69 9.70
C GLN A 352 -11.76 1.79 8.76
N VAL A 353 -13.07 1.90 8.55
CA VAL A 353 -13.69 2.91 7.67
C VAL A 353 -14.70 3.71 8.46
N TYR A 354 -14.47 5.02 8.54
CA TYR A 354 -15.34 5.94 9.27
C TYR A 354 -16.00 6.93 8.32
N ARG A 355 -17.23 7.32 8.64
CA ARG A 355 -17.95 8.40 7.95
C ARG A 355 -18.24 9.55 8.90
N ARG A 356 -17.85 10.77 8.52
CA ARG A 356 -18.20 11.98 9.26
C ARG A 356 -19.72 12.18 9.23
N THR A 357 -20.33 12.29 10.39
CA THR A 357 -21.74 12.69 10.50
C THR A 357 -21.83 14.18 10.77
N ALA A 358 -22.88 14.85 10.28
CA ALA A 358 -23.24 16.14 10.84
C ALA A 358 -23.44 15.97 12.35
N ALA A 359 -22.99 16.92 13.16
CA ALA A 359 -23.37 16.94 14.56
C ALA A 359 -24.90 16.94 14.59
N MET A 360 -25.52 15.88 15.11
CA MET A 360 -26.95 15.91 15.38
C MET A 360 -27.19 17.15 16.24
N GLN A 361 -28.06 18.04 15.75
CA GLN A 361 -28.85 18.84 16.67
C GLN A 361 -29.40 17.86 17.68
N VAL A 362 -28.90 17.95 18.91
CA VAL A 362 -29.47 17.25 20.06
C VAL A 362 -30.88 17.83 20.19
N SER A 363 -31.85 17.22 19.54
CA SER A 363 -33.24 17.39 19.90
C SER A 363 -33.36 16.86 21.33
N ARG A 364 -33.61 17.80 22.23
CA ARG A 364 -33.77 17.64 23.67
C ARG A 364 -34.73 16.51 24.04
#